data_AF-A0A6B3IWX1-F1
#
_entry.id   AF-A0A6B3IWX1-F1
#
_cell.length_a   1.000
_cell.length_b   1.000
_cell.length_c   1.000
_cell.angle_alpha   90.00
_cell.angle_beta   90.00
_cell.angle_gamma   90.00
#
_symmetry.space_group_name_H-M   'P 1'
#
loop_
_entity.id
_entity.type
_entity.pdbx_description
1 polymer ?
#
loop_
_entity_poly.entity_id
_entity_poly.type
_entity_poly.pdbx_seq_one_letter_code
_entity_poly.pdbx_strand_id
1 'polypeptide(L)' 'MQPVCKATCAGLCSECGIRLDENPGHHHDAVDIRWAALQGLADTVQDGEKDNMGGAEPGVDEKQEK' A
#
# COMPACT_ATOMS: atom_id res chain seq x y z
N MET A 1 2.83 -0.86 37.36
CA MET A 1 1.65 -1.45 36.69
C MET A 1 1.48 -0.78 35.34
N GLN A 2 1.25 -1.56 34.29
CA GLN A 2 1.00 -1.04 32.94
C GLN A 2 -0.51 -0.99 32.69
N PRO A 3 -1.09 0.16 32.28
CA PRO A 3 -2.49 0.22 31.94
C PRO A 3 -2.74 -0.63 30.69
N VAL A 4 -3.64 -1.60 30.81
CA VAL A 4 -4.09 -2.41 29.68
C VAL A 4 -5.38 -1.85 29.13
N CYS A 5 -5.61 -2.07 27.83
CA CYS A 5 -6.87 -1.73 27.20
C CYS A 5 -8.02 -2.58 27.73
N LYS A 6 -9.24 -2.03 27.70
CA LYS A 6 -10.49 -2.81 27.81
C LYS A 6 -10.57 -3.83 26.67
N ALA A 7 -11.31 -4.92 26.86
CA ALA A 7 -11.46 -5.97 25.85
C ALA A 7 -12.06 -5.48 24.52
N THR A 8 -12.88 -4.43 24.56
CA THR A 8 -13.54 -3.83 23.39
C THR A 8 -12.89 -2.51 22.96
N CYS A 9 -11.61 -2.31 23.23
CA CYS A 9 -10.90 -1.10 22.84
C CYS A 9 -10.62 -1.13 21.34
N ALA A 10 -11.08 -0.11 20.61
CA ALA A 10 -10.75 0.03 19.19
C ALA A 10 -9.27 0.41 18.97
N GLY A 11 -8.60 0.93 20.01
CA GLY A 11 -7.19 1.30 19.97
C GLY A 11 -6.95 2.73 19.50
N LEU A 12 -5.69 3.02 19.14
CA LEU A 12 -5.27 4.31 18.60
C LEU A 12 -4.99 4.19 17.10
N CYS A 13 -5.24 5.27 16.36
CA CYS A 13 -4.79 5.38 14.98
C CYS A 13 -3.25 5.31 14.91
N SER A 14 -2.71 4.44 14.07
CA SER A 14 -1.25 4.26 13.93
C SER A 14 -0.54 5.47 13.32
N GLU A 15 -1.29 6.35 12.66
CA GLU A 15 -0.73 7.55 12.03
C GLU A 15 -0.79 8.77 12.96
N CYS A 16 -1.92 9.01 13.63
CA CYS A 16 -2.13 10.22 14.44
C CYS A 16 -2.12 9.98 15.95
N GLY A 17 -2.36 8.74 16.40
CA GLY A 17 -2.51 8.42 17.82
C GLY A 17 -3.87 8.77 18.44
N ILE A 18 -4.86 9.21 17.65
CA ILE A 18 -6.21 9.50 18.17
C ILE A 18 -6.94 8.23 18.59
N ARG A 19 -7.82 8.32 19.59
CA ARG A 19 -8.65 7.21 20.08
C ARG A 19 -9.79 6.91 19.10
N LEU A 20 -9.80 5.70 18.55
CA LEU A 20 -10.81 5.28 17.57
C LEU A 20 -12.20 5.08 18.20
N ASP A 21 -12.26 4.75 19.49
CA ASP A 21 -13.52 4.62 20.25
C ASP A 21 -14.36 5.92 20.23
N GLU A 22 -13.69 7.08 20.16
CA GLU A 22 -14.34 8.40 20.21
C GLU A 22 -14.60 8.98 18.82
N ASN A 23 -14.02 8.39 17.77
CA ASN A 23 -14.12 8.88 16.40
C ASN A 23 -14.53 7.76 15.42
N PRO A 24 -15.74 7.20 15.56
CA PRO A 24 -16.24 6.14 14.69
C PRO A 24 -16.35 6.68 13.25
N GLY A 25 -15.50 6.18 12.35
CA GLY A 25 -15.37 6.66 10.97
C GLY A 25 -13.98 7.21 10.62
N HIS A 26 -13.10 7.36 11.61
CA HIS A 26 -11.70 7.74 11.37
C HIS A 26 -10.96 6.63 10.63
N HIS A 27 -10.46 6.94 9.43
CA HIS A 27 -9.60 6.06 8.66
C HIS A 27 -8.73 6.90 7.74
N HIS A 28 -7.56 6.36 7.40
CA HIS A 28 -6.59 6.98 6.53
C HIS A 28 -6.31 6.02 5.38
N ASP A 29 -6.63 6.44 4.16
CA ASP A 29 -6.26 5.74 2.94
C ASP A 29 -5.02 6.42 2.34
N ALA A 30 -3.85 5.96 2.76
CA ALA A 30 -2.58 6.39 2.21
C ALA A 30 -1.96 5.23 1.41
N VAL A 31 -1.98 5.36 0.09
CA VAL A 31 -1.26 4.43 -0.79
C VAL A 31 0.16 4.93 -0.98
N ASP A 32 1.14 4.13 -0.60
CA ASP A 32 2.56 4.45 -0.79
C ASP A 32 2.88 4.55 -2.29
N ILE A 33 3.52 5.65 -2.70
CA ILE A 33 3.84 5.96 -4.10
C ILE A 33 4.67 4.87 -4.80
N ARG A 34 5.49 4.11 -4.06
CA ARG A 34 6.27 3.00 -4.62
C ARG A 34 5.36 1.90 -5.18
N TRP A 35 4.14 1.79 -4.68
CA TRP A 35 3.13 0.83 -5.12
C TRP A 35 2.25 1.38 -6.23
N ALA A 36 2.44 2.63 -6.68
CA ALA A 36 1.63 3.22 -7.76
C ALA A 36 1.69 2.42 -9.07
N ALA A 37 2.83 1.79 -9.36
CA ALA A 37 3.00 0.93 -10.55
C ALA A 37 2.18 -0.37 -10.50
N LEU A 38 1.62 -0.72 -9.34
CA LEU A 38 0.79 -1.91 -9.15
C LEU A 38 -0.72 -1.62 -9.28
N GLN A 39 -1.08 -0.38 -9.61
CA GLN A 39 -2.45 -0.05 -10.01
C GLN A 39 -2.82 -0.83 -11.27
N GLY A 40 -3.87 -1.65 -11.20
CA GLY A 40 -4.31 -2.56 -12.27
C GLY A 40 -3.88 -4.02 -12.10
N LEU A 41 -3.05 -4.36 -11.10
CA LEU A 41 -2.74 -5.75 -10.78
C LEU A 41 -4.01 -6.54 -10.35
N ALA A 42 -4.97 -5.88 -9.70
CA ALA A 42 -6.22 -6.51 -9.30
C ALA A 42 -7.03 -7.02 -10.51
N ASP A 43 -6.94 -6.32 -11.64
CA ASP A 43 -7.65 -6.68 -12.88
C ASP A 43 -6.98 -7.89 -13.55
N THR A 44 -5.66 -8.03 -13.45
CA THR A 44 -4.93 -9.17 -14.03
C THR A 44 -5.04 -10.46 -13.21
N VAL A 45 -5.43 -10.38 -11.93
CA VAL A 45 -5.60 -11.55 -11.05
C VAL A 45 -6.96 -12.23 -11.24
N GLN A 46 -7.98 -11.53 -11.76
CA GLN A 46 -9.29 -12.11 -12.04
C GLN A 46 -9.29 -13.02 -13.28
N ASP A 47 -8.40 -12.74 -14.23
CA ASP A 47 -8.17 -13.56 -15.41
C ASP A 47 -7.12 -14.62 -15.10
N GLY A 48 -7.58 -15.73 -14.52
CA GLY A 48 -6.72 -16.85 -14.15
C GLY A 48 -5.74 -17.28 -15.26
N GLU A 49 -4.46 -17.26 -14.90
CA GLU A 49 -3.39 -18.07 -15.48
C GLU A 49 -3.04 -17.79 -16.95
N LYS A 50 -2.22 -16.76 -17.19
CA LYS A 50 -1.14 -16.83 -18.18
C LYS A 50 0.11 -16.15 -17.65
N ASP A 51 0.92 -16.93 -16.95
CA ASP A 51 2.35 -16.68 -16.83
C ASP A 51 2.93 -16.61 -18.26
N ASN A 52 3.18 -15.42 -18.81
CA ASN A 52 4.20 -15.20 -19.84
C ASN A 52 4.42 -13.71 -20.16
N MET A 53 5.65 -13.26 -19.84
CA MET A 53 6.52 -12.26 -20.49
C MET A 53 7.19 -11.43 -19.38
N GLY A 54 8.51 -11.45 -19.21
CA GLY A 54 9.51 -11.41 -20.27
C GLY A 54 9.94 -9.96 -20.45
N GLY A 55 11.11 -9.61 -19.91
CA GLY A 55 11.87 -8.43 -20.33
C GLY A 55 11.60 -7.14 -19.56
N ALA A 56 12.16 -7.02 -18.35
CA ALA A 56 12.48 -5.72 -17.79
C ALA A 56 13.89 -5.30 -18.29
N GLU A 57 13.98 -4.76 -19.50
CA GLU A 57 15.19 -4.10 -20.00
C GLU A 57 14.79 -2.82 -20.74
N PRO A 58 14.80 -1.64 -20.10
CA PRO A 58 14.96 -0.40 -20.85
C PRO A 58 16.45 -0.22 -21.11
N GLY A 59 16.91 -0.64 -22.28
CA GLY A 59 18.21 -0.23 -22.79
C GLY A 59 18.23 1.28 -23.00
N VAL A 60 18.97 1.99 -22.15
CA VAL A 60 19.42 3.36 -22.42
C VAL A 60 20.92 3.28 -22.66
N ASP A 61 21.30 3.06 -23.92
CA ASP A 61 22.59 3.52 -24.45
C ASP A 61 22.26 4.52 -25.54
N GLU A 62 22.09 5.79 -25.13
CA GLU A 62 21.93 6.89 -26.07
C GLU A 62 23.11 7.85 -25.87
N LYS A 63 24.15 7.55 -26.66
CA LYS A 63 25.25 8.42 -27.12
C LYS A 63 25.32 9.79 -26.44
N GLN A 64 26.28 9.95 -25.52
CA GLN A 64 26.91 11.25 -25.31
C GLN A 64 27.96 11.46 -26.41
N GLU A 65 27.60 12.24 -27.42
CA GLU A 65 28.56 12.78 -28.38
C GLU A 65 28.61 14.31 -28.29
N LYS A 66 29.76 14.76 -27.78
CA LYS A 66 30.49 16.03 -27.96
C LYS A 66 30.05 17.30 -27.24
#